data_AF-A0A6C0KV71-F1
#
_entry.id   AF-A0A6C0KV71-F1
#
_cell.length_a   1.000
_cell.length_b   1.000
_cell.length_c   1.000
_cell.angle_alpha   90.00
_cell.angle_beta   90.00
_cell.angle_gamma   90.00
#
_symmetry.space_group_name_H-M   'P 1'
#
loop_
_entity.id
_entity.type
_entity.pdbx_description
1 polymer ?
#
loop_
_entity_poly.entity_id
_entity_poly.type
_entity_poly.pdbx_seq_one_letter_code
_entity_poly.pdbx_strand_id
1 'polypeptide(L)'
;MASALRSRTIVSHERVKEICEKIKEYINQEHFFKNVAFTYEFATSNMSRLHIVLRLNPDTFCSAMYIPNKNSQLDHTHIHFVNSTLGHYTGVFLLNIQLLICYLSHIHEVTLDNFTNDQVRAARGIYKRFEVNERGYPHNEFIGKNLASKLHTSEGEMRLRMTSDLRDMIYSDLRDISKKVSMESNTNPWNPDYTGRLSRFLGKLGETFGGFRKKNLRNSRKRYIKKRHTRKR
;
A
#
# COMPACT_ATOMS: atom_id res chain seq x y z
N MET A 1 -21.33 1.78 31.95
CA MET A 1 -20.12 1.76 31.10
C MET A 1 -20.41 0.89 29.87
N ALA A 2 -20.93 1.49 28.80
CA ALA A 2 -21.21 0.78 27.56
C ALA A 2 -19.94 0.73 26.71
N SER A 3 -19.31 -0.44 26.66
CA SER A 3 -18.30 -0.76 25.65
C SER A 3 -18.97 -0.72 24.28
N ALA A 4 -18.79 0.39 23.55
CA ALA A 4 -19.14 0.47 22.15
C ALA A 4 -18.37 -0.61 21.40
N LEU A 5 -19.05 -1.71 21.09
CA LEU A 5 -18.67 -2.66 20.06
C LEU A 5 -18.36 -1.86 18.80
N ARG A 6 -17.06 -1.61 18.55
CA ARG A 6 -16.60 -1.24 17.21
C ARG A 6 -17.08 -2.39 16.34
N SER A 7 -18.09 -2.15 15.50
CA SER A 7 -18.51 -3.12 14.49
C SER A 7 -17.24 -3.51 13.74
N ARG A 8 -16.75 -4.74 13.95
CA ARG A 8 -15.64 -5.26 13.15
C ARG A 8 -16.16 -5.32 11.72
N THR A 9 -15.66 -4.43 10.87
CA THR A 9 -15.99 -4.44 9.44
C THR A 9 -15.65 -5.84 8.92
N ILE A 10 -16.66 -6.58 8.48
CA ILE A 10 -16.46 -7.92 7.92
C ILE A 10 -15.75 -7.72 6.58
N VAL A 11 -14.54 -8.26 6.44
CA VAL A 11 -13.81 -8.21 5.17
C VAL A 11 -14.22 -9.43 4.35
N SER A 12 -15.08 -9.20 3.36
CA SER A 12 -15.54 -10.23 2.42
C SER A 12 -14.82 -10.14 1.08
N HIS A 13 -14.96 -11.17 0.25
CA HIS A 13 -14.43 -11.17 -1.12
C HIS A 13 -15.04 -10.06 -1.96
N GLU A 14 -16.36 -9.86 -1.83
CA GLU A 14 -17.13 -8.82 -2.54
C GLU A 14 -16.59 -7.44 -2.21
N ARG A 15 -16.25 -7.19 -0.94
CA ARG A 15 -15.69 -5.91 -0.52
C ARG A 15 -14.34 -5.63 -1.18
N VAL A 16 -13.45 -6.63 -1.21
CA VAL A 16 -12.14 -6.46 -1.86
C VAL A 16 -12.31 -6.25 -3.36
N LYS A 17 -13.22 -6.99 -4.02
CA LYS A 17 -13.53 -6.84 -5.45
C LYS A 17 -14.08 -5.45 -5.77
N GLU A 18 -14.99 -4.92 -4.95
CA GLU A 18 -15.53 -3.56 -5.10
C GLU A 18 -14.42 -2.51 -5.03
N ILE A 19 -13.49 -2.66 -4.08
CA ILE A 19 -12.33 -1.77 -3.94
C ILE A 19 -11.44 -1.85 -5.18
N CYS A 20 -11.14 -3.05 -5.68
CA CYS A 20 -10.36 -3.26 -6.90
C CYS A 20 -11.03 -2.62 -8.12
N GLU A 21 -12.34 -2.79 -8.30
CA GLU A 21 -13.08 -2.17 -9.40
C GLU A 21 -12.99 -0.64 -9.35
N LYS A 22 -13.19 -0.04 -8.17
CA LYS A 22 -13.10 1.42 -8.02
C LYS A 22 -11.69 1.95 -8.26
N ILE A 23 -10.68 1.25 -7.77
CA ILE A 23 -9.28 1.60 -8.03
C ILE A 23 -8.97 1.51 -9.53
N LYS A 24 -9.40 0.43 -10.20
CA LYS A 24 -9.25 0.27 -11.65
C LYS A 24 -9.89 1.43 -12.41
N GLU A 25 -11.15 1.72 -12.09
CA GLU A 25 -11.92 2.81 -12.68
C GLU A 25 -11.17 4.15 -12.55
N TYR A 26 -10.70 4.49 -11.34
CA TYR A 26 -10.04 5.76 -11.09
C TYR A 26 -8.64 5.85 -11.69
N ILE A 27 -7.85 4.76 -11.68
CA ILE A 27 -6.54 4.74 -12.34
C ILE A 27 -6.70 4.97 -13.85
N ASN A 28 -7.69 4.33 -14.47
CA ASN A 28 -7.93 4.44 -15.91
C ASN A 28 -8.51 5.81 -16.30
N GLN A 29 -9.44 6.38 -15.51
CA GLN A 29 -9.94 7.74 -15.72
C GLN A 29 -8.83 8.79 -15.61
N GLU A 30 -7.92 8.61 -14.66
CA GLU A 30 -6.79 9.53 -14.50
C GLU A 30 -5.66 9.25 -15.49
N HIS A 31 -5.76 8.25 -16.38
CA HIS A 31 -4.76 7.88 -17.38
C HIS A 31 -3.31 7.98 -16.86
N PHE A 32 -2.95 7.24 -15.80
CA PHE A 32 -1.58 7.28 -15.28
C PHE A 32 -0.53 6.82 -16.30
N PHE A 33 -0.93 5.90 -17.20
CA PHE A 33 -0.07 5.30 -18.21
C PHE A 33 -0.50 5.72 -19.62
N LYS A 34 0.48 5.87 -20.52
CA LYS A 34 0.27 6.10 -21.95
C LYS A 34 -0.06 4.76 -22.61
N ASN A 35 -1.14 4.72 -23.39
CA ASN A 35 -1.50 3.61 -24.27
C ASN A 35 -1.65 2.23 -23.59
N VAL A 36 -1.74 2.19 -22.26
CA VAL A 36 -1.88 0.96 -21.48
C VAL A 36 -2.95 1.17 -20.43
N ALA A 37 -3.93 0.27 -20.40
CA ALA A 37 -4.98 0.27 -19.39
C ALA A 37 -4.54 -0.56 -18.18
N PHE A 38 -4.87 -0.06 -16.99
CA PHE A 38 -4.77 -0.86 -15.78
C PHE A 38 -5.94 -1.83 -15.73
N THR A 39 -5.62 -3.11 -15.52
CA THR A 39 -6.59 -4.17 -15.33
C THR A 39 -6.33 -4.90 -14.03
N TYR A 40 -7.33 -5.65 -13.57
CA TYR A 40 -7.09 -6.66 -12.57
C TYR A 40 -7.86 -7.93 -12.91
N GLU A 41 -7.29 -9.05 -12.53
CA GLU A 41 -7.89 -10.38 -12.63
C GLU A 41 -8.09 -10.91 -11.22
N PHE A 42 -9.12 -11.73 -11.04
CA PHE A 42 -9.29 -12.46 -9.78
C PHE A 42 -9.64 -13.91 -10.04
N ALA A 43 -9.21 -14.77 -9.12
CA ALA A 43 -9.61 -16.16 -9.06
C ALA A 43 -9.95 -16.52 -7.61
N THR A 44 -10.98 -17.33 -7.43
CA THR A 44 -11.29 -17.94 -6.14
C THR A 44 -10.86 -19.40 -6.20
N SER A 45 -9.93 -19.81 -5.36
CA SER A 45 -9.52 -21.20 -5.24
C SER A 45 -10.31 -21.93 -4.15
N ASN A 46 -10.28 -23.27 -4.18
CA ASN A 46 -11.08 -24.25 -3.41
C ASN A 46 -11.22 -24.08 -1.88
N MET A 47 -10.77 -22.99 -1.26
CA MET A 47 -10.84 -22.77 0.20
C MET A 47 -10.99 -21.30 0.58
N SER A 48 -11.94 -20.58 0.00
CA SER A 48 -12.29 -19.22 0.44
C SER A 48 -11.15 -18.18 0.33
N ARG A 49 -10.12 -18.48 -0.47
CA ARG A 49 -9.02 -17.56 -0.77
C ARG A 49 -9.36 -16.76 -2.03
N LEU A 50 -8.99 -15.50 -2.03
CA LEU A 50 -9.16 -14.61 -3.18
C LEU A 50 -7.79 -14.26 -3.73
N HIS A 51 -7.48 -14.73 -4.93
CA HIS A 51 -6.29 -14.36 -5.66
C HIS A 51 -6.59 -13.13 -6.53
N ILE A 52 -5.76 -12.10 -6.43
CA ILE A 52 -5.88 -10.86 -7.21
C ILE A 52 -4.56 -10.58 -7.91
N VAL A 53 -4.63 -10.28 -9.20
CA VAL A 53 -3.49 -9.85 -10.00
C VAL A 53 -3.80 -8.49 -10.60
N LEU A 54 -3.03 -7.48 -10.21
CA LEU A 54 -3.04 -6.14 -10.81
C LEU A 54 -2.09 -6.15 -12.00
N ARG A 55 -2.53 -5.64 -13.16
CA ARG A 55 -1.77 -5.80 -14.41
C ARG A 55 -1.83 -4.54 -15.28
N LEU A 56 -0.73 -4.29 -15.99
CA LEU A 56 -0.66 -3.35 -17.11
C LEU A 56 -0.43 -4.09 -18.44
N ASN A 57 0.42 -5.11 -18.40
CA ASN A 57 0.64 -6.06 -19.50
C ASN A 57 1.04 -7.43 -18.91
N PRO A 58 1.14 -8.51 -19.70
CA PRO A 58 1.47 -9.83 -19.18
C PRO A 58 2.73 -9.88 -18.30
N ASP A 59 3.73 -9.06 -18.60
CA ASP A 59 5.03 -9.03 -17.91
C ASP A 59 5.17 -7.92 -16.86
N THR A 60 4.12 -7.13 -16.63
CA THR A 60 4.10 -6.03 -15.66
C THR A 60 2.87 -6.15 -14.78
N PHE A 61 3.06 -6.78 -13.62
CA PHE A 61 1.98 -7.17 -12.72
C PHE A 61 2.40 -7.24 -11.24
N CYS A 62 1.42 -7.19 -10.36
CA CYS A 62 1.54 -7.49 -8.94
C CYS A 62 0.46 -8.50 -8.55
N SER A 63 0.86 -9.64 -7.97
CA SER A 63 0.00 -10.77 -7.66
C SER A 63 -0.05 -11.00 -6.15
N ALA A 64 -1.25 -11.14 -5.58
CA ALA A 64 -1.41 -11.40 -4.16
C ALA A 64 -2.62 -12.30 -3.85
N MET A 65 -2.49 -13.11 -2.81
CA MET A 65 -3.52 -13.99 -2.30
C MET A 65 -4.04 -13.48 -0.96
N TYR A 66 -5.34 -13.25 -0.88
CA TYR A 66 -6.06 -12.86 0.32
C TYR A 66 -6.59 -14.10 1.01
N ILE A 67 -6.24 -14.25 2.28
CA ILE A 67 -6.43 -15.46 3.06
C ILE A 67 -7.44 -15.19 4.19
N PRO A 68 -8.48 -16.04 4.31
CA PRO A 68 -9.46 -15.93 5.37
C PRO A 68 -8.89 -16.43 6.71
N ASN A 69 -9.37 -15.84 7.80
CA ASN A 69 -9.18 -16.35 9.15
C ASN A 69 -10.17 -17.48 9.46
N LYS A 70 -10.13 -17.97 10.70
CA LYS A 70 -11.02 -19.05 11.20
C LYS A 70 -12.53 -18.72 11.10
N ASN A 71 -12.89 -17.44 10.99
CA ASN A 71 -14.26 -16.98 10.83
C ASN A 71 -14.63 -16.69 9.36
N SER A 72 -13.83 -17.18 8.40
CA SER A 72 -14.00 -16.97 6.96
C SER A 72 -13.91 -15.51 6.51
N GLN A 73 -13.38 -14.61 7.35
CA GLN A 73 -13.15 -13.21 7.00
C GLN A 73 -11.72 -13.04 6.50
N LEU A 74 -11.52 -12.30 5.41
CA LEU A 74 -10.18 -12.01 4.93
C LEU A 74 -9.41 -11.18 5.97
N ASP A 75 -8.23 -11.63 6.35
CA ASP A 75 -7.47 -11.02 7.46
C ASP A 75 -5.99 -10.83 7.11
N HIS A 76 -5.48 -11.72 6.26
CA HIS A 76 -4.09 -11.75 5.84
C HIS A 76 -3.99 -11.70 4.32
N THR A 77 -2.94 -11.06 3.80
CA THR A 77 -2.60 -11.09 2.37
C THR A 77 -1.16 -11.54 2.19
N HIS A 78 -0.91 -12.40 1.22
CA HIS A 78 0.44 -12.77 0.81
C HIS A 78 0.69 -12.30 -0.62
N ILE A 79 1.70 -11.46 -0.83
CA ILE A 79 2.12 -10.98 -2.15
C ILE A 79 3.09 -12.00 -2.74
N HIS A 80 2.69 -12.63 -3.83
CA HIS A 80 3.48 -13.66 -4.49
C HIS A 80 4.55 -13.08 -5.41
N PHE A 81 4.18 -12.08 -6.22
CA PHE A 81 5.07 -11.58 -7.26
C PHE A 81 4.84 -10.11 -7.53
N VAL A 82 5.93 -9.39 -7.76
CA VAL A 82 5.94 -8.05 -8.34
C VAL A 82 6.94 -8.06 -9.50
N ASN A 83 6.43 -7.94 -10.73
CA ASN A 83 7.26 -7.90 -11.93
C ASN A 83 6.94 -6.66 -12.77
N SER A 84 7.95 -6.11 -13.43
CA SER A 84 7.77 -4.96 -14.32
C SER A 84 8.84 -4.90 -15.40
N THR A 85 8.41 -5.00 -16.66
CA THR A 85 9.21 -4.71 -17.84
C THR A 85 9.15 -3.23 -18.24
N LEU A 86 8.14 -2.50 -17.75
CA LEU A 86 7.94 -1.06 -17.99
C LEU A 86 8.76 -0.16 -17.03
N GLY A 87 9.75 -0.73 -16.33
CA GLY A 87 10.64 -0.03 -15.42
C GLY A 87 10.33 -0.22 -13.93
N HIS A 88 11.32 0.06 -13.09
CA HIS A 88 11.27 -0.21 -11.65
C HIS A 88 10.10 0.50 -10.93
N TYR A 89 9.85 1.77 -11.27
CA TYR A 89 8.80 2.56 -10.62
C TYR A 89 7.39 2.02 -10.88
N THR A 90 7.18 1.28 -11.96
CA THR A 90 5.90 0.66 -12.27
C THR A 90 5.63 -0.52 -11.33
N GLY A 91 6.66 -1.32 -11.00
CA GLY A 91 6.56 -2.32 -9.95
C GLY A 91 6.27 -1.69 -8.57
N VAL A 92 6.97 -0.60 -8.24
CA VAL A 92 6.72 0.15 -6.99
C VAL A 92 5.29 0.68 -6.94
N PHE A 93 4.77 1.20 -8.05
CA PHE A 93 3.38 1.65 -8.13
C PHE A 93 2.39 0.51 -7.91
N LEU A 94 2.53 -0.60 -8.63
CA LEU A 94 1.63 -1.74 -8.51
C LEU A 94 1.63 -2.32 -7.09
N LEU A 95 2.80 -2.42 -6.45
CA LEU A 95 2.90 -2.80 -5.05
C LEU A 95 2.14 -1.82 -4.14
N ASN A 96 2.33 -0.52 -4.33
CA ASN A 96 1.62 0.50 -3.53
C ASN A 96 0.10 0.46 -3.73
N ILE A 97 -0.37 0.19 -4.95
CA ILE A 97 -1.81 -0.03 -5.20
C ILE A 97 -2.30 -1.30 -4.49
N GLN A 98 -1.52 -2.38 -4.50
CA GLN A 98 -1.85 -3.60 -3.76
C GLN A 98 -1.96 -3.34 -2.25
N LEU A 99 -1.02 -2.60 -1.67
CA LEU A 99 -1.05 -2.21 -0.26
C LEU A 99 -2.24 -1.29 0.05
N LEU A 100 -2.61 -0.42 -0.88
CA LEU A 100 -3.77 0.45 -0.75
C LEU A 100 -5.07 -0.35 -0.72
N ILE A 101 -5.21 -1.38 -1.59
CA ILE A 101 -6.36 -2.30 -1.55
C ILE A 101 -6.43 -2.98 -0.18
N CYS A 102 -5.31 -3.50 0.33
CA CYS A 102 -5.27 -4.15 1.64
C CYS A 102 -5.68 -3.18 2.76
N TYR A 103 -5.20 -1.94 2.73
CA TYR A 103 -5.56 -0.90 3.70
C TYR A 103 -7.06 -0.57 3.66
N LEU A 104 -7.62 -0.34 2.47
CA LEU A 104 -9.05 -0.02 2.29
C LEU A 104 -9.97 -1.21 2.63
N SER A 105 -9.44 -2.42 2.48
CA SER A 105 -10.13 -3.66 2.82
C SER A 105 -10.01 -4.00 4.31
N HIS A 106 -9.28 -3.22 5.11
CA HIS A 106 -9.00 -3.54 6.51
C HIS A 106 -8.27 -4.87 6.75
N ILE A 107 -7.46 -5.31 5.79
CA ILE A 107 -6.51 -6.40 6.01
C ILE A 107 -5.49 -5.94 7.05
N HIS A 108 -5.14 -6.82 8.00
CA HIS A 108 -4.29 -6.44 9.13
C HIS A 108 -2.81 -6.74 8.89
N GLU A 109 -2.53 -7.76 8.10
CA GLU A 109 -1.17 -8.22 7.87
C GLU A 109 -0.94 -8.58 6.40
N VAL A 110 0.23 -8.19 5.90
CA VAL A 110 0.69 -8.53 4.56
C VAL A 110 2.05 -9.22 4.67
N THR A 111 2.21 -10.38 4.06
CA THR A 111 3.52 -11.03 3.88
C THR A 111 3.92 -11.07 2.42
N LEU A 112 5.20 -11.31 2.17
CA LEU A 112 5.75 -11.62 0.86
C LEU A 112 7.01 -12.45 1.02
N ASP A 113 7.35 -13.19 -0.03
CA ASP A 113 8.63 -13.87 -0.14
C ASP A 113 9.52 -13.10 -1.11
N ASN A 114 10.66 -12.63 -0.62
CA ASN A 114 11.59 -11.85 -1.43
C ASN A 114 12.47 -12.77 -2.28
N PHE A 115 11.92 -13.36 -3.34
CA PHE A 115 12.66 -14.21 -4.29
C PHE A 115 13.39 -13.42 -5.39
N THR A 116 13.80 -12.19 -5.12
CA THR A 116 14.57 -11.41 -6.09
C THR A 116 16.04 -11.83 -6.09
N ASN A 117 16.72 -11.70 -7.24
CA ASN A 117 18.15 -12.03 -7.38
C ASN A 117 19.05 -11.26 -6.40
N ASP A 118 18.61 -10.09 -5.94
CA ASP A 118 19.27 -9.29 -4.91
C ASP A 118 18.25 -8.90 -3.84
N GLN A 119 18.04 -9.83 -2.91
CA GLN A 119 17.08 -9.70 -1.83
C GLN A 119 17.33 -8.46 -0.97
N VAL A 120 18.60 -8.14 -0.68
CA VAL A 120 18.98 -7.00 0.16
C VAL A 120 18.64 -5.69 -0.52
N ARG A 121 18.91 -5.56 -1.83
CA ARG A 121 18.52 -4.38 -2.62
C ARG A 121 17.00 -4.25 -2.69
N ALA A 122 16.27 -5.33 -2.88
CA ALA A 122 14.80 -5.29 -2.90
C ALA A 122 14.24 -4.88 -1.54
N ALA A 123 14.76 -5.45 -0.44
CA ALA A 123 14.40 -5.10 0.94
C ALA A 123 14.69 -3.64 1.29
N ARG A 124 15.78 -3.05 0.76
CA ARG A 124 16.07 -1.62 0.93
C ARG A 124 15.31 -0.71 -0.04
N GLY A 125 14.84 -1.27 -1.15
CA GLY A 125 14.16 -0.56 -2.23
C GLY A 125 12.64 -0.74 -2.16
N ILE A 126 12.11 -1.57 -3.06
CA ILE A 126 10.67 -1.77 -3.24
C ILE A 126 9.97 -2.33 -1.98
N TYR A 127 10.67 -3.12 -1.18
CA TYR A 127 10.14 -3.72 0.06
C TYR A 127 10.61 -3.01 1.33
N LYS A 128 11.09 -1.76 1.24
CA LYS A 128 11.60 -0.97 2.40
C LYS A 128 10.64 -0.83 3.58
N ARG A 129 9.35 -1.07 3.38
CA ARG A 129 8.30 -1.00 4.42
C ARG A 129 8.10 -2.34 5.13
N PHE A 130 8.53 -3.42 4.50
CA PHE A 130 8.42 -4.74 5.07
C PHE A 130 9.60 -4.96 6.01
N GLU A 131 9.30 -5.57 7.14
CA GLU A 131 10.28 -6.08 8.09
C GLU A 131 10.56 -7.55 7.77
N VAL A 132 11.73 -8.04 8.15
CA VAL A 132 12.01 -9.47 8.10
C VAL A 132 10.99 -10.22 8.96
N ASN A 133 10.40 -11.29 8.42
CA ASN A 133 9.47 -12.11 9.19
C ASN A 133 10.25 -13.05 10.12
N GLU A 134 10.43 -12.62 11.38
CA GLU A 134 11.13 -13.43 12.38
C GLU A 134 10.20 -14.48 13.06
N ARG A 135 8.92 -14.57 12.68
CA ARG A 135 7.97 -15.52 13.31
C ARG A 135 8.28 -16.95 12.89
N GLY A 136 8.15 -17.88 13.83
CA GLY A 136 8.47 -19.30 13.60
C GLY A 136 9.93 -19.65 13.87
N TYR A 137 10.78 -18.64 14.15
CA TYR A 137 12.19 -18.80 14.44
C TYR A 137 12.54 -18.35 15.86
N PRO A 138 13.55 -18.96 16.50
CA PRO A 138 14.11 -18.48 17.77
C PRO A 138 14.66 -17.05 17.67
N HIS A 139 14.32 -16.17 18.63
CA HIS A 139 14.71 -14.75 18.56
C HIS A 139 16.24 -14.52 18.55
N ASN A 140 16.98 -15.38 19.24
CA ASN A 140 18.46 -15.36 19.25
C ASN A 140 19.07 -15.57 17.86
N GLU A 141 18.33 -16.12 16.89
CA GLU A 141 18.80 -16.24 15.52
C GLU A 141 18.83 -14.91 14.77
N PHE A 142 18.27 -13.81 15.27
CA PHE A 142 18.27 -12.52 14.56
C PHE A 142 19.07 -11.41 15.26
N ILE A 143 19.36 -11.58 16.55
CA ILE A 143 20.08 -10.57 17.34
C ILE A 143 21.49 -10.38 16.77
N GLY A 144 21.90 -9.12 16.56
CA GLY A 144 23.23 -8.76 16.05
C GLY A 144 23.49 -9.05 14.57
N LYS A 145 22.55 -9.71 13.87
CA LYS A 145 22.68 -10.02 12.44
C LYS A 145 22.38 -8.81 11.57
N ASN A 146 23.14 -8.66 10.48
CA ASN A 146 22.87 -7.68 9.44
C ASN A 146 21.65 -8.11 8.59
N LEU A 147 21.11 -7.19 7.78
CA LEU A 147 19.92 -7.45 6.95
C LEU A 147 20.06 -8.67 6.03
N ALA A 148 21.24 -8.87 5.42
CA ALA A 148 21.48 -10.01 4.54
C ALA A 148 21.39 -11.34 5.29
N SER A 149 22.02 -11.43 6.46
CA SER A 149 21.96 -12.61 7.31
C SER A 149 20.56 -12.84 7.88
N LYS A 150 19.82 -11.78 8.21
CA LYS A 150 18.42 -11.89 8.66
C LYS A 150 17.51 -12.44 7.56
N LEU A 151 17.61 -11.89 6.34
CA LEU A 151 16.87 -12.38 5.17
C LEU A 151 17.26 -13.83 4.84
N HIS A 152 18.54 -14.20 4.96
CA HIS A 152 18.95 -15.58 4.77
C HIS A 152 18.31 -16.52 5.81
N THR A 153 18.29 -16.13 7.09
CA THR A 153 17.66 -16.93 8.16
C THR A 153 16.15 -17.07 7.97
N SER A 154 15.46 -16.02 7.52
CA SER A 154 14.02 -16.07 7.24
C SER A 154 13.68 -16.56 5.83
N GLU A 155 14.66 -17.09 5.08
CA GLU A 155 14.49 -17.50 3.67
C GLU A 155 13.90 -16.43 2.74
N GLY A 156 14.11 -15.15 3.07
CA GLY A 156 13.58 -14.01 2.34
C GLY A 156 12.15 -13.63 2.70
N GLU A 157 11.52 -14.29 3.69
CA GLU A 157 10.20 -13.93 4.18
C GLU A 157 10.19 -12.52 4.80
N MET A 158 9.23 -11.72 4.38
CA MET A 158 9.03 -10.37 4.90
C MET A 158 7.56 -10.13 5.23
N ARG A 159 7.31 -9.21 6.15
CA ARG A 159 5.96 -8.86 6.60
C ARG A 159 5.78 -7.37 6.82
N LEU A 160 4.54 -6.92 6.69
CA LEU A 160 4.09 -5.57 6.96
C LEU A 160 2.81 -5.65 7.78
N ARG A 161 2.79 -4.97 8.93
CA ARG A 161 1.57 -4.78 9.72
C ARG A 161 0.87 -3.50 9.27
N MET A 162 -0.43 -3.58 9.03
CA MET A 162 -1.20 -2.41 8.65
C MET A 162 -1.39 -1.48 9.85
N THR A 163 -0.78 -0.30 9.78
CA THR A 163 -0.90 0.76 10.79
C THR A 163 -1.75 1.91 10.25
N SER A 164 -2.23 2.79 11.14
CA SER A 164 -2.97 3.99 10.74
C SER A 164 -2.18 4.90 9.81
N ASP A 165 -0.86 4.88 9.92
CA ASP A 165 0.04 5.78 9.23
C ASP A 165 0.44 5.23 7.85
N LEU A 166 0.09 3.98 7.55
CA LEU A 166 0.39 3.35 6.27
C LEU A 166 -0.18 4.11 5.09
N ARG A 167 -1.36 4.74 5.26
CA ARG A 167 -1.94 5.62 4.25
C ARG A 167 -0.96 6.74 3.85
N ASP A 168 -0.42 7.44 4.84
CA ASP A 168 0.45 8.58 4.61
C ASP A 168 1.79 8.12 4.02
N MET A 169 2.24 6.91 4.39
CA MET A 169 3.43 6.27 3.80
C MET A 169 3.23 5.86 2.34
N ILE A 170 2.12 5.20 1.99
CA ILE A 170 1.76 4.86 0.60
C ILE A 170 1.67 6.13 -0.24
N TYR A 171 1.07 7.20 0.32
CA TYR A 171 1.00 8.47 -0.40
C TYR A 171 2.37 9.08 -0.65
N SER A 172 3.26 9.05 0.35
CA SER A 172 4.64 9.51 0.18
C SER A 172 5.35 8.72 -0.92
N ASP A 173 5.20 7.39 -0.92
CA ASP A 173 5.85 6.52 -1.89
C ASP A 173 5.30 6.76 -3.32
N LEU A 174 3.97 6.90 -3.48
CA LEU A 174 3.35 7.27 -4.76
C LEU A 174 3.76 8.68 -5.23
N ARG A 175 3.90 9.65 -4.32
CA ARG A 175 4.37 11.00 -4.65
C ARG A 175 5.85 11.00 -5.04
N ASP A 176 6.67 10.14 -4.43
CA ASP A 176 8.08 10.03 -4.79
C ASP A 176 8.28 9.43 -6.20
N ILE A 177 7.37 8.54 -6.64
CA ILE A 177 7.31 8.11 -8.04
C ILE A 177 7.15 9.33 -8.95
N SER A 178 6.26 10.28 -8.62
CA SER A 178 6.01 11.46 -9.46
C SER A 178 7.28 12.22 -9.80
N LYS A 179 8.12 12.47 -8.79
CA LYS A 179 9.40 13.19 -8.96
C LYS A 179 10.37 12.47 -9.90
N LYS A 180 10.24 11.16 -10.07
CA LYS A 180 11.14 10.32 -10.86
C LYS A 180 10.61 10.02 -12.25
N VAL A 181 9.30 9.97 -12.43
CA VAL A 181 8.65 9.66 -13.72
C VAL A 181 8.26 10.90 -14.52
N SER A 182 8.40 12.10 -13.96
CA SER A 182 8.17 13.37 -14.66
C SER A 182 9.18 13.71 -15.76
N MET A 183 10.18 12.85 -16.03
CA MET A 183 11.13 13.07 -17.12
C MET A 183 10.54 12.58 -18.45
N GLU A 184 10.39 13.47 -19.42
CA GLU A 184 9.91 13.09 -20.75
C GLU A 184 10.92 12.16 -21.44
N SER A 185 10.43 10.99 -21.88
CA SER A 185 11.15 10.04 -22.73
C SER A 185 10.13 9.28 -23.56
N ASN A 186 10.50 8.90 -24.78
CA ASN A 186 9.67 8.05 -25.65
C ASN A 186 9.43 6.66 -25.05
N THR A 187 10.31 6.21 -24.15
CA THR A 187 10.17 4.93 -23.43
C THR A 187 9.46 5.07 -22.09
N ASN A 188 9.12 6.29 -21.67
CA ASN A 188 8.44 6.54 -20.42
C ASN A 188 6.94 6.19 -20.55
N PRO A 189 6.46 5.11 -19.90
CA PRO A 189 5.06 4.69 -19.98
C PRO A 189 4.13 5.63 -19.20
N TRP A 190 4.67 6.55 -18.41
CA TRP A 190 3.92 7.45 -17.53
C TRP A 190 3.45 8.71 -18.25
N ASN A 191 2.25 9.18 -17.89
CA ASN A 191 1.80 10.50 -18.30
C ASN A 191 2.49 11.60 -17.46
N PRO A 192 2.94 12.71 -18.08
CA PRO A 192 3.77 13.72 -17.43
C PRO A 192 3.07 14.51 -16.30
N ASP A 193 1.74 14.70 -16.36
CA ASP A 193 0.93 15.27 -15.25
C ASP A 193 0.65 14.23 -14.14
N TYR A 194 1.66 13.48 -13.71
CA TYR A 194 1.46 12.45 -12.68
C TYR A 194 0.97 13.04 -11.36
N THR A 195 1.53 14.17 -10.91
CA THR A 195 1.21 14.76 -9.60
C THR A 195 -0.25 15.24 -9.52
N GLY A 196 -0.76 15.84 -10.60
CA GLY A 196 -2.17 16.24 -10.69
C GLY A 196 -3.10 15.03 -10.68
N ARG A 197 -2.77 14.01 -11.50
CA ARG A 197 -3.49 12.73 -11.58
C ARG A 197 -3.54 12.00 -10.24
N LEU A 198 -2.41 11.90 -9.53
CA LEU A 198 -2.33 11.31 -8.20
C LEU A 198 -3.23 12.03 -7.20
N SER A 199 -3.24 13.36 -7.23
CA SER A 199 -4.06 14.15 -6.31
C SER A 199 -5.55 13.95 -6.55
N ARG A 200 -5.99 13.87 -7.81
CA ARG A 200 -7.39 13.58 -8.18
C ARG A 200 -7.78 12.14 -7.84
N PHE A 201 -6.92 11.16 -8.15
CA PHE A 201 -7.12 9.75 -7.80
C PHE A 201 -7.35 9.56 -6.29
N LEU A 202 -6.48 10.13 -5.46
CA LEU A 202 -6.61 10.02 -4.00
C LEU A 202 -7.77 10.83 -3.45
N GLY A 203 -8.12 11.95 -4.08
CA GLY A 203 -9.33 12.71 -3.78
C GLY A 203 -10.59 11.86 -3.96
N LYS A 204 -10.73 11.22 -5.12
CA LYS A 204 -11.84 10.31 -5.44
C LYS A 204 -11.92 9.14 -4.46
N LEU A 205 -10.80 8.45 -4.18
CA LEU A 205 -10.77 7.40 -3.17
C LEU A 205 -11.17 7.90 -1.76
N GLY A 206 -10.82 9.15 -1.45
CA GLY A 206 -11.26 9.92 -0.30
C GLY A 206 -12.75 9.98 -0.11
N GLU A 207 -13.42 10.39 -1.18
CA GLU A 207 -14.86 10.57 -1.22
C GLU A 207 -15.58 9.22 -1.14
N THR A 208 -15.08 8.20 -1.85
CA THR A 208 -15.72 6.88 -1.94
C THR A 208 -15.61 6.06 -0.65
N PHE A 209 -14.43 6.03 -0.03
CA PHE A 209 -14.16 5.11 1.08
C PHE A 209 -14.05 5.79 2.44
N GLY A 210 -14.28 7.10 2.52
CA GLY A 210 -14.26 7.87 3.77
C GLY A 210 -12.90 7.93 4.49
N GLY A 211 -11.86 7.30 3.93
CA GLY A 211 -10.53 7.14 4.54
C GLY A 211 -9.59 8.33 4.37
N PHE A 212 -10.00 9.35 3.62
CA PHE A 212 -9.15 10.48 3.25
C PHE A 212 -9.79 11.82 3.59
N ARG A 213 -10.27 11.99 4.83
CA ARG A 213 -10.56 13.35 5.32
C ARG A 213 -9.26 14.14 5.30
N LYS A 214 -9.21 15.20 4.48
CA LYS A 214 -8.21 16.27 4.60
C LYS A 214 -8.11 16.62 6.08
N LYS A 215 -6.97 16.38 6.72
CA LYS A 215 -6.64 17.07 7.97
C LYS A 215 -6.67 18.54 7.60
N ASN A 216 -7.76 19.22 7.93
CA ASN A 216 -7.78 20.67 7.92
C ASN A 216 -6.64 21.07 8.86
N LEU A 217 -5.52 21.50 8.28
CA LEU A 217 -4.49 22.26 8.97
C LEU A 217 -5.21 23.49 9.50
N ARG A 218 -5.78 23.39 10.70
CA ARG A 218 -6.16 24.54 11.49
C ARG A 218 -4.86 25.29 11.67
N ASN A 219 -4.69 26.34 10.88
CA ASN A 219 -3.72 27.40 11.14
C ASN A 219 -3.98 27.87 12.57
N SER A 220 -3.27 27.30 13.53
CA SER A 220 -3.23 27.78 14.90
C SER A 220 -2.46 29.09 14.86
N ARG A 221 -3.13 30.16 14.40
CA ARG A 221 -2.72 31.52 14.72
C ARG A 221 -2.67 31.61 16.24
N LYS A 222 -1.47 31.48 16.81
CA LYS A 222 -1.18 31.77 18.21
C LYS A 222 -1.74 33.17 18.50
N ARG A 223 -2.90 33.23 19.16
CA ARG A 223 -3.41 34.49 19.70
C ARG A 223 -2.46 34.90 20.81
N TYR A 224 -1.66 35.92 20.53
CA TYR A 224 -0.84 36.58 21.52
C TYR A 224 -1.76 37.26 22.54
N ILE A 225 -1.99 36.63 23.69
CA ILE A 225 -2.77 37.23 24.78
C ILE A 225 -1.84 38.25 25.45
N LYS A 226 -2.04 39.54 25.17
CA LYS A 226 -1.42 40.64 25.94
C LYS A 226 -1.91 40.53 27.39
N LYS A 227 -1.00 40.23 28.32
CA LYS A 227 -1.23 40.34 29.76
C LYS A 227 -1.63 41.79 30.08
N ARG A 228 -2.89 42.02 30.50
CA ARG A 228 -3.29 43.29 31.11
C ARG A 228 -2.65 43.36 32.50
N HIS A 229 -1.76 44.33 32.70
CA HIS A 229 -1.32 44.74 34.03
C HIS A 229 -2.50 45.43 34.73
N THR A 230 -3.05 44.78 35.75
CA THR A 230 -3.89 45.46 36.74
C THR A 230 -2.98 46.22 37.72
N ARG A 231 -3.01 47.55 37.65
CA ARG A 231 -2.46 48.42 38.70
C ARG A 231 -3.32 48.27 39.94
N LYS A 232 -2.74 47.78 41.04
CA LYS A 232 -3.33 47.91 42.38
C LYS A 232 -3.32 49.39 42.79
N ARG A 233 -4.46 49.89 43.24
CA ARG A 233 -4.57 51.03 44.14
C ARG A 233 -4.74 50.49 45.54
#